data_AF-A0A387FR35-F1
#
_entry.id   AF-A0A387FR35-F1
#
_cell.length_a   1.000
_cell.length_b   1.000
_cell.length_c   1.000
_cell.angle_alpha   90.00
_cell.angle_beta   90.00
_cell.angle_gamma   90.00
#
_symmetry.space_group_name_H-M   'P 1'
#
loop_
_entity.id
_entity.type
_entity.pdbx_description
1 polymer ?
#
loop_
_entity_poly.entity_id
_entity_poly.type
_entity_poly.pdbx_seq_one_letter_code
_entity_poly.pdbx_strand_id
1 'polypeptide(L)'
;MTDDDLISFALSLPETMESSHFGNRDFRVRGKIYLTLPSLEFCVVKLTPDQQQMVLATIPEHVLAVPGGWGLKGWTRLFHHIMDDEKICALVRQAWRNVAPKSMTLPED
;
A
#
# COMPACT_ATOMS: atom_id res chain seq x y z
N MET A 1 3.59 -4.86 12.14
CA MET A 1 2.26 -5.47 11.89
C MET A 1 2.37 -6.86 11.28
N THR A 2 1.53 -7.82 11.69
CA THR A 2 1.43 -9.16 11.05
C THR A 2 0.69 -9.10 9.70
N ASP A 3 0.76 -10.17 8.90
CA ASP A 3 -0.02 -10.26 7.66
C ASP A 3 -1.53 -10.20 7.93
N ASP A 4 -2.01 -10.94 8.93
CA ASP A 4 -3.44 -11.01 9.26
C ASP A 4 -3.99 -9.65 9.72
N ASP A 5 -3.22 -8.89 10.50
CA ASP A 5 -3.59 -7.54 10.91
C ASP A 5 -3.63 -6.58 9.70
N LEU A 6 -2.63 -6.68 8.80
CA LEU A 6 -2.56 -5.87 7.58
C LEU A 6 -3.74 -6.18 6.65
N ILE A 7 -4.08 -7.45 6.49
CA ILE A 7 -5.23 -7.93 5.69
C ILE A 7 -6.53 -7.41 6.30
N SER A 8 -6.69 -7.56 7.63
CA SER A 8 -7.87 -7.07 8.35
C SER A 8 -8.04 -5.56 8.18
N PHE A 9 -6.94 -4.80 8.29
CA PHE A 9 -6.95 -3.36 8.06
C PHE A 9 -7.32 -3.01 6.61
N ALA A 10 -6.70 -3.64 5.62
CA ALA A 10 -7.00 -3.39 4.21
C ALA A 10 -8.49 -3.66 3.90
N LEU A 11 -9.03 -4.78 4.37
CA LEU A 11 -10.44 -5.15 4.21
C LEU A 11 -11.41 -4.21 4.94
N SER A 12 -10.95 -3.49 5.97
CA SER A 12 -11.76 -2.47 6.64
C SER A 12 -11.94 -1.18 5.83
N LEU A 13 -11.10 -0.95 4.81
CA LEU A 13 -11.18 0.25 3.97
C LEU A 13 -12.38 0.13 2.99
N PRO A 14 -13.17 1.20 2.77
CA PRO A 14 -14.42 1.13 2.01
C PRO A 14 -14.27 0.54 0.61
N GLU A 15 -15.19 -0.36 0.26
CA GLU A 15 -15.24 -1.09 -1.01
C GLU A 15 -13.93 -1.83 -1.36
N THR A 16 -13.11 -2.19 -0.36
CA THR A 16 -11.96 -3.07 -0.59
C THR A 16 -12.42 -4.49 -0.82
N MET A 17 -11.83 -5.13 -1.84
CA MET A 17 -11.94 -6.56 -2.08
C MET A 17 -10.57 -7.18 -2.18
N GLU A 18 -10.46 -8.41 -1.67
CA GLU A 18 -9.30 -9.27 -1.90
C GLU A 18 -9.44 -10.00 -3.24
N SER A 19 -8.32 -10.14 -3.96
CA SER A 19 -8.23 -10.89 -5.21
C SER A 19 -6.82 -11.47 -5.38
N SER A 20 -6.52 -11.94 -6.59
CA SER A 20 -5.17 -12.36 -6.96
C SER A 20 -4.75 -11.88 -8.34
N HIS A 21 -3.48 -11.50 -8.47
CA HIS A 21 -2.84 -11.14 -9.72
C HIS A 21 -1.44 -11.72 -9.79
N PHE A 22 -1.15 -12.44 -10.89
CA PHE A 22 0.09 -13.20 -11.06
C PHE A 22 0.42 -14.12 -9.87
N GLY A 23 -0.61 -14.70 -9.23
CA GLY A 23 -0.44 -15.60 -8.09
C GLY A 23 -0.18 -14.91 -6.75
N ASN A 24 -0.09 -13.59 -6.71
CA ASN A 24 0.02 -12.84 -5.47
C ASN A 24 -1.37 -12.44 -4.96
N ARG A 25 -1.55 -12.43 -3.64
CA ARG A 25 -2.75 -11.90 -2.99
C ARG A 25 -2.72 -10.37 -3.10
N ASP A 26 -3.81 -9.77 -3.55
CA ASP A 26 -3.89 -8.31 -3.71
C ASP A 26 -5.23 -7.74 -3.23
N PHE A 27 -5.22 -6.44 -2.92
CA PHE A 27 -6.35 -5.71 -2.38
C PHE A 27 -6.66 -4.53 -3.30
N ARG A 28 -7.94 -4.38 -3.58
CA ARG A 28 -8.43 -3.48 -4.63
C ARG A 28 -9.61 -2.69 -4.14
N VAL A 29 -9.72 -1.44 -4.60
CA VAL A 29 -10.96 -0.67 -4.54
C VAL A 29 -11.46 -0.44 -5.97
N ARG A 30 -12.69 -0.86 -6.24
CA ARG A 30 -13.31 -0.83 -7.59
C ARG A 30 -12.39 -1.37 -8.69
N GLY A 31 -11.76 -2.51 -8.43
CA GLY A 31 -10.88 -3.20 -9.39
C GLY A 31 -9.45 -2.67 -9.51
N LYS A 32 -9.11 -1.54 -8.88
CA LYS A 32 -7.75 -0.98 -8.88
C LYS A 32 -6.96 -1.45 -7.67
N ILE A 33 -5.82 -2.10 -7.92
CA ILE A 33 -4.90 -2.58 -6.88
C ILE A 33 -4.25 -1.39 -6.16
N TYR A 34 -4.23 -1.44 -4.83
CA TYR A 34 -3.45 -0.51 -4.01
C TYR A 34 -2.48 -1.19 -3.05
N LEU A 35 -2.68 -2.48 -2.74
CA LEU A 35 -1.85 -3.28 -1.87
C LEU A 35 -1.69 -4.69 -2.44
N THR A 36 -0.49 -5.26 -2.36
CA THR A 36 -0.19 -6.65 -2.74
C THR A 36 0.69 -7.29 -1.67
N LEU A 37 0.49 -8.59 -1.42
CA LEU A 37 1.31 -9.43 -0.56
C LEU A 37 2.05 -10.46 -1.44
N PRO A 38 3.23 -10.10 -1.99
CA PRO A 38 4.00 -10.98 -2.86
C PRO A 38 4.92 -11.95 -2.11
N SER A 39 5.20 -11.68 -0.83
CA SER A 39 6.02 -12.52 0.03
C SER A 39 5.64 -12.30 1.50
N LEU A 40 6.27 -13.08 2.39
CA LEU A 40 6.13 -12.93 3.85
C LEU A 40 7.06 -11.86 4.45
N GLU A 41 7.82 -11.13 3.62
CA GLU A 41 8.82 -10.16 4.12
C GLU A 41 8.34 -8.71 4.01
N PHE A 42 7.56 -8.43 2.97
CA PHE A 42 7.08 -7.09 2.68
C PHE A 42 5.77 -7.14 1.92
N CYS A 43 5.00 -6.06 2.07
CA CYS A 43 3.87 -5.76 1.22
C CYS A 43 4.26 -4.68 0.21
N VAL A 44 3.48 -4.54 -0.86
CA VAL A 44 3.70 -3.55 -1.90
C VAL A 44 2.48 -2.64 -1.98
N VAL A 45 2.69 -1.33 -1.85
CA VAL A 45 1.62 -0.32 -1.90
C VAL A 45 1.77 0.62 -3.11
N LYS A 46 0.64 1.20 -3.55
CA LYS A 46 0.60 2.20 -4.62
C LYS A 46 0.66 3.64 -4.07
N LEU A 47 1.85 4.23 -4.04
CA LEU A 47 2.02 5.66 -3.80
C LEU A 47 2.03 6.45 -5.12
N THR A 48 1.88 7.78 -5.07
CA THR A 48 2.33 8.62 -6.18
C THR A 48 3.87 8.66 -6.22
N PRO A 49 4.50 8.98 -7.37
CA PRO A 49 5.96 9.14 -7.41
C PRO A 49 6.48 10.12 -6.35
N ASP A 50 5.82 11.26 -6.14
CA ASP A 50 6.23 12.26 -5.14
C ASP A 50 6.09 11.74 -3.71
N GLN A 51 4.99 11.05 -3.39
CA GLN A 51 4.81 10.40 -2.09
C GLN A 51 5.88 9.33 -1.85
N GLN A 52 6.21 8.53 -2.87
CA GLN A 52 7.29 7.55 -2.78
C GLN A 52 8.63 8.21 -2.49
N GLN A 53 8.98 9.30 -3.20
CA GLN A 53 10.22 10.05 -2.95
C GLN A 53 10.28 10.58 -1.52
N MET A 54 9.18 11.17 -1.02
CA MET A 54 9.10 11.67 0.35
C MET A 54 9.32 10.56 1.38
N VAL A 55 8.65 9.41 1.21
CA VAL A 55 8.76 8.28 2.13
C VAL A 55 10.16 7.66 2.09
N LEU A 56 10.76 7.52 0.91
CA LEU A 56 12.15 7.05 0.76
C LEU A 56 13.15 7.99 1.43
N ALA A 57 12.90 9.30 1.44
CA ALA A 57 13.74 10.27 2.12
C ALA A 57 13.55 10.27 3.65
N THR A 58 12.37 9.87 4.14
CA THR A 58 11.99 9.99 5.55
C THR A 58 12.23 8.72 6.36
N ILE A 59 11.98 7.55 5.76
CA ILE A 59 12.11 6.24 6.41
C ILE A 59 12.80 5.20 5.48
N PRO A 60 14.01 5.51 4.96
CA PRO A 60 14.71 4.67 3.99
C PRO A 60 14.98 3.24 4.48
N GLU A 61 15.04 3.03 5.80
CA GLU A 61 15.27 1.74 6.43
C GLU A 61 14.05 0.80 6.40
N HIS A 62 12.84 1.35 6.18
CA HIS A 62 11.58 0.60 6.20
C HIS A 62 10.90 0.45 4.83
N VAL A 63 11.42 1.13 3.80
CA VAL A 63 10.81 1.15 2.47
C VAL A 63 11.81 1.03 1.33
N LEU A 64 11.37 0.47 0.21
CA LEU A 64 12.13 0.46 -1.05
C LEU A 64 11.20 0.65 -2.23
N ALA A 65 11.65 1.33 -3.28
CA ALA A 65 10.93 1.29 -4.56
C ALA A 65 10.99 -0.14 -5.13
N VAL A 66 9.89 -0.60 -5.73
CA VAL A 66 9.91 -1.85 -6.50
C VAL A 66 10.86 -1.69 -7.69
N PRO A 67 11.73 -2.66 -8.01
CA PRO A 67 12.67 -2.52 -9.12
C PRO A 67 11.99 -2.23 -10.48
N GLY A 68 12.65 -1.41 -11.29
CA GLY A 68 12.25 -1.12 -12.66
C GLY A 68 11.02 -0.20 -12.78
N GLY A 69 10.27 -0.38 -13.88
CA GLY A 69 9.16 0.52 -14.24
C GLY A 69 8.00 0.58 -13.23
N TRP A 70 7.88 -0.41 -12.34
CA TRP A 70 6.89 -0.39 -11.26
C TRP A 70 7.27 0.64 -10.18
N GLY A 71 8.52 0.66 -9.73
CA GLY A 71 9.02 1.67 -8.79
C GLY A 71 8.89 3.07 -9.35
N LEU A 72 9.27 3.28 -10.62
CA LEU A 72 9.10 4.58 -11.30
C LEU A 72 7.64 5.07 -11.33
N LYS A 73 6.67 4.18 -11.18
CA LYS A 73 5.23 4.49 -11.08
C LYS A 73 4.73 4.63 -9.64
N GLY A 74 5.62 4.63 -8.64
CA GLY A 74 5.29 4.79 -7.22
C GLY A 74 4.92 3.50 -6.49
N TRP A 75 5.19 2.32 -7.06
CA TRP A 75 5.01 1.06 -6.33
C TRP A 75 6.15 0.86 -5.34
N THR A 76 5.80 0.74 -4.06
CA THR A 76 6.74 0.80 -2.94
C THR A 76 6.59 -0.43 -2.06
N ARG A 77 7.69 -1.09 -1.72
CA ARG A 77 7.77 -2.14 -0.71
C ARG A 77 7.74 -1.50 0.68
N LEU A 78 6.93 -2.04 1.58
CA LEU A 78 6.94 -1.72 3.01
C LEU A 78 7.35 -2.98 3.77
N PHE A 79 8.42 -2.90 4.56
CA PHE A 79 8.83 -3.98 5.46
C PHE A 79 7.97 -3.96 6.73
N HIS A 80 6.68 -4.28 6.58
CA HIS A 80 5.64 -4.08 7.61
C HIS A 80 5.88 -4.87 8.90
N HIS A 81 6.71 -5.90 8.90
CA HIS A 81 7.04 -6.65 10.11
C HIS A 81 7.99 -5.91 11.07
N ILE A 82 8.77 -4.95 10.56
CA ILE A 82 9.75 -4.19 11.35
C ILE A 82 9.40 -2.71 11.48
N MET A 83 8.27 -2.30 10.91
CA MET A 83 7.81 -0.92 10.88
C MET A 83 6.66 -0.71 11.87
N ASP A 84 6.55 0.52 12.38
CA ASP A 84 5.46 0.94 13.25
C ASP A 84 4.07 0.81 12.59
N ASP A 85 3.12 0.25 13.32
CA ASP A 85 1.79 -0.10 12.83
C ASP A 85 0.98 1.13 12.38
N GLU A 86 1.11 2.27 13.07
CA GLU A 86 0.42 3.50 12.70
C GLU A 86 0.92 4.02 11.36
N LYS A 87 2.25 4.00 11.15
CA LYS A 87 2.85 4.41 9.87
C LYS A 87 2.44 3.48 8.73
N ILE A 88 2.36 2.17 8.96
CA ILE A 88 1.91 1.22 7.93
C ILE A 88 0.45 1.51 7.57
N CYS A 89 -0.43 1.65 8.58
CA CYS A 89 -1.84 1.98 8.36
C CYS A 89 -2.02 3.29 7.59
N ALA A 90 -1.21 4.32 7.91
CA ALA A 90 -1.21 5.59 7.19
C ALA A 90 -0.85 5.42 5.70
N LEU A 91 0.24 4.69 5.39
CA LEU A 91 0.68 4.47 4.01
C LEU A 91 -0.30 3.60 3.19
N VAL A 92 -0.87 2.56 3.80
CA VAL A 92 -1.87 1.70 3.16
C VAL A 92 -3.15 2.48 2.88
N ARG A 93 -3.61 3.30 3.84
CA ARG A 93 -4.75 4.21 3.63
C ARG A 93 -4.46 5.22 2.54
N GLN A 94 -3.27 5.81 2.50
CA GLN A 94 -2.86 6.73 1.44
C GLN A 94 -2.88 6.04 0.07
N ALA A 95 -2.38 4.81 -0.02
CA ALA A 95 -2.41 4.03 -1.25
C ALA A 95 -3.83 3.74 -1.72
N TRP A 96 -4.74 3.39 -0.80
CA TRP A 96 -6.17 3.25 -1.11
C TRP A 96 -6.75 4.57 -1.65
N ARG A 97 -6.50 5.71 -0.98
CA ARG A 97 -6.98 7.03 -1.43
C ARG A 97 -6.49 7.39 -2.84
N ASN A 98 -5.26 7.03 -3.17
CA ASN A 98 -4.65 7.33 -4.48
C ASN A 98 -5.37 6.66 -5.65
N VAL A 99 -6.02 5.53 -5.42
CA VAL A 99 -6.72 4.77 -6.48
C VAL A 99 -8.24 4.81 -6.33
N ALA A 100 -8.74 5.09 -5.12
CA ALA A 100 -10.16 5.22 -4.83
C ALA A 100 -10.80 6.34 -5.68
N PRO A 101 -12.07 6.20 -6.08
CA PRO A 101 -12.83 7.29 -6.66
C PRO A 101 -12.85 8.52 -5.74
N LYS A 102 -12.73 9.72 -6.33
CA LYS A 102 -12.76 10.99 -5.59
C LYS A 102 -14.02 11.18 -4.74
N SER A 103 -15.14 10.56 -5.11
CA SER A 103 -16.40 10.59 -4.36
C SER A 103 -16.35 9.82 -3.04
N MET A 104 -15.33 8.98 -2.83
CA MET A 104 -15.16 8.15 -1.63
C MET A 104 -14.08 8.68 -0.68
N THR A 105 -13.20 9.53 -1.18
CA THR A 105 -12.21 10.22 -0.35
C THR A 105 -12.88 11.45 0.24
N LEU A 106 -13.23 11.43 1.53
CA LEU A 106 -13.56 12.67 2.24
C LEU A 106 -12.39 13.65 2.11
N PRO A 107 -12.63 14.97 2.06
CA PRO A 107 -11.59 15.97 2.26
C PRO A 107 -10.85 15.68 3.58
N GLU A 108 -9.53 15.89 3.64
CA GLU A 108 -8.86 15.99 4.93
C GLU A 108 -9.34 17.27 5.61
N ASP A 109 -9.71 17.19 6.89
CA ASP A 109 -9.95 18.34 7.76
C ASP A 109 -8.64 19.13 7.96
#